data_AF-A0A521ZE76-F1
#
_entry.id   AF-A0A521ZE76-F1
#
_cell.length_a   1.000
_cell.length_b   1.000
_cell.length_c   1.000
_cell.angle_alpha   90.00
_cell.angle_beta   90.00
_cell.angle_gamma   90.00
#
_symmetry.space_group_name_H-M   'P 1'
#
loop_
_entity.id
_entity.type
_entity.pdbx_description
1 polymer ?
#
loop_
_entity_poly.entity_id
_entity_poly.type
_entity_poly.pdbx_seq_one_letter_code
_entity_poly.pdbx_strand_id
1 'polypeptide(L)'
;MAWLQAWWQAPAHPTTRRNQHFLHAVRDAQLAWRDLSEAAREQQLQVLKQRLGSEGFTPALSASSFGLIAEVVRSNLGFQLHDVQLLAAWWMLGQRLAEMATGEGKTLTVFLTAATGALAGVPVHVLTANDYLARRDAQQLSPLYAALGLTVASVTSASLPHERKQAYQADVVHVTAKEVAFDHLRDRAARTVGDTQAIVLRGLCMAVVDEADSILIDEACTPLILARAAAFRSAA
;
A
#
# COMPACT_ATOMS: atom_id res chain seq x y z
N MET A 1 -6.28 20.77 -8.68
CA MET A 1 -7.01 20.68 -7.39
C MET A 1 -8.39 20.05 -7.53
N ALA A 2 -9.21 20.40 -8.54
CA ALA A 2 -10.53 19.77 -8.75
C ALA A 2 -10.47 18.26 -9.15
N TRP A 3 -9.40 17.80 -9.80
CA TRP A 3 -9.25 16.39 -10.20
C TRP A 3 -8.98 15.44 -9.01
N LEU A 4 -8.45 15.95 -7.89
CA LEU A 4 -8.27 15.19 -6.64
C LEU A 4 -9.60 15.00 -5.87
N GLN A 5 -10.58 15.89 -6.06
CA GLN A 5 -11.88 15.78 -5.40
C GLN A 5 -12.77 14.69 -6.03
N ALA A 6 -12.51 14.30 -7.29
CA ALA A 6 -13.17 13.15 -7.92
C ALA A 6 -12.73 11.80 -7.30
N TRP A 7 -11.54 11.74 -6.69
CA TRP A 7 -11.07 10.60 -5.89
C TRP A 7 -11.66 10.59 -4.46
N TRP A 8 -12.41 11.63 -4.06
CA TRP A 8 -12.74 11.93 -2.66
C TRP A 8 -14.23 11.74 -2.30
N GLN A 9 -15.02 11.00 -3.08
CA GLN A 9 -16.36 10.64 -2.60
C GLN A 9 -16.28 9.40 -1.73
N ALA A 10 -16.27 9.59 -0.41
CA ALA A 10 -16.48 8.51 0.54
C ALA A 10 -17.72 7.73 0.08
N PRO A 11 -17.61 6.41 -0.16
CA PRO A 11 -18.75 5.64 -0.63
C PRO A 11 -19.92 5.81 0.34
N ALA A 12 -21.16 5.72 -0.13
CA ALA A 12 -22.32 5.65 0.77
C ALA A 12 -22.12 4.54 1.83
N HIS A 13 -22.82 4.62 2.97
CA HIS A 13 -22.72 3.62 4.03
C HIS A 13 -22.83 2.19 3.50
N PRO A 14 -22.11 1.21 4.08
CA PRO A 14 -22.15 -0.18 3.64
C PRO A 14 -23.61 -0.66 3.65
N THR A 15 -24.07 -1.23 2.54
CA THR A 15 -25.35 -1.95 2.51
C THR A 15 -25.10 -3.37 2.07
N THR A 16 -25.86 -4.31 2.64
CA THR A 16 -25.74 -5.73 2.31
C THR A 16 -25.83 -5.97 0.80
N ARG A 17 -26.79 -5.31 0.12
CA ARG A 17 -26.97 -5.42 -1.32
C ARG A 17 -25.77 -4.92 -2.12
N ARG A 18 -25.18 -3.79 -1.73
CA ARG A 18 -24.00 -3.23 -2.42
C ARG A 18 -22.78 -4.12 -2.23
N ASN A 19 -22.59 -4.67 -1.03
CA ASN A 19 -21.51 -5.59 -0.72
C ASN A 19 -21.61 -6.89 -1.52
N GLN A 20 -22.80 -7.49 -1.57
CA GLN A 20 -23.07 -8.68 -2.37
C GLN A 20 -22.82 -8.43 -3.85
N HIS A 21 -23.27 -7.29 -4.39
CA HIS A 21 -23.04 -6.95 -5.78
C HIS A 21 -21.55 -6.79 -6.10
N PHE A 22 -20.80 -6.10 -5.23
CA PHE A 22 -19.35 -5.95 -5.39
C PHE A 22 -18.64 -7.31 -5.33
N LEU A 23 -18.97 -8.15 -4.33
CA LEU A 23 -18.38 -9.48 -4.20
C LEU A 23 -18.64 -10.34 -5.44
N HIS A 24 -19.87 -10.34 -5.96
CA HIS A 24 -20.19 -11.08 -7.19
C HIS A 24 -19.35 -10.59 -8.37
N ALA A 25 -19.23 -9.27 -8.55
CA ALA A 25 -18.40 -8.69 -9.59
C ALA A 25 -16.91 -9.07 -9.45
N VAL A 26 -16.39 -9.18 -8.20
CA VAL A 26 -15.02 -9.67 -7.96
C VAL A 26 -14.86 -11.13 -8.39
N ARG A 27 -15.84 -12.00 -8.05
CA ARG A 27 -15.79 -13.43 -8.40
C ARG A 27 -15.89 -13.64 -9.91
N ASP A 28 -16.75 -12.89 -10.59
CA ASP A 28 -16.87 -12.91 -12.04
C ASP A 28 -15.58 -12.43 -12.70
N ALA A 29 -14.99 -11.34 -12.20
CA ALA A 29 -13.70 -10.85 -12.68
C ALA A 29 -12.59 -11.88 -12.47
N GLN A 30 -12.57 -12.57 -11.33
CA GLN A 30 -11.57 -13.61 -11.05
C GLN A 30 -11.64 -14.77 -12.05
N LEU A 31 -12.85 -15.22 -12.40
CA LEU A 31 -13.06 -16.21 -13.47
C LEU A 31 -12.56 -15.67 -14.81
N ALA A 32 -12.95 -14.45 -15.17
CA ALA A 32 -12.51 -13.82 -16.41
C ALA A 32 -10.98 -13.76 -16.52
N TRP A 33 -10.27 -13.36 -15.46
CA TRP A 33 -8.80 -13.32 -15.43
C TRP A 33 -8.13 -14.68 -15.58
N ARG A 34 -8.74 -15.71 -15.00
CA ARG A 34 -8.26 -17.10 -15.06
C ARG A 34 -8.33 -17.65 -16.48
N ASP A 35 -9.41 -17.36 -17.19
CA ASP A 35 -9.69 -17.90 -18.51
C ASP A 35 -8.94 -17.17 -19.65
N LEU A 36 -8.27 -16.05 -19.34
CA LEU A 36 -7.39 -15.36 -20.28
C LEU A 36 -6.12 -16.14 -20.56
N SER A 37 -5.71 -16.15 -21.85
CA SER A 37 -4.35 -16.54 -22.23
C SER A 37 -3.31 -15.56 -21.68
N GLU A 38 -2.05 -15.96 -21.64
CA GLU A 38 -0.96 -15.13 -21.12
C GLU A 38 -0.84 -13.78 -21.84
N ALA A 39 -0.83 -13.77 -23.16
CA ALA A 39 -0.78 -12.54 -23.96
C ALA A 39 -2.00 -11.63 -23.73
N ALA A 40 -3.20 -12.22 -23.61
CA ALA A 40 -4.41 -11.46 -23.33
C ALA A 40 -4.42 -10.89 -21.91
N ARG A 41 -3.87 -11.63 -20.94
CA ARG A 41 -3.71 -11.19 -19.54
C ARG A 41 -2.76 -10.00 -19.46
N GLU A 42 -1.62 -10.03 -20.15
CA GLU A 42 -0.68 -8.91 -20.17
C GLU A 42 -1.34 -7.65 -20.76
N GLN A 43 -2.01 -7.78 -21.91
CA GLN A 43 -2.74 -6.66 -22.51
C GLN A 43 -3.82 -6.10 -21.59
N GLN A 44 -4.64 -6.96 -21.00
CA GLN A 44 -5.72 -6.56 -20.09
C GLN A 44 -5.17 -5.91 -18.82
N LEU A 45 -4.02 -6.36 -18.31
CA LEU A 45 -3.34 -5.75 -17.16
C LEU A 45 -2.92 -4.31 -17.46
N GLN A 46 -2.34 -4.06 -18.64
CA GLN A 46 -1.96 -2.70 -19.03
C GLN A 46 -3.18 -1.77 -19.14
N VAL A 47 -4.27 -2.26 -19.73
CA VAL A 47 -5.54 -1.53 -19.79
C VAL A 47 -6.06 -1.23 -18.38
N LEU A 48 -6.06 -2.22 -17.48
CA LEU A 48 -6.50 -2.04 -16.10
C LEU A 48 -5.64 -0.99 -15.37
N LYS A 49 -4.31 -1.06 -15.47
CA LYS A 49 -3.38 -0.09 -14.85
C LYS A 49 -3.68 1.34 -15.33
N GLN A 50 -3.82 1.53 -16.64
CA GLN A 50 -4.13 2.85 -17.23
C GLN A 50 -5.47 3.40 -16.74
N ARG A 51 -6.50 2.54 -16.69
CA ARG A 51 -7.85 2.95 -16.24
C ARG A 51 -7.88 3.24 -14.74
N LEU A 52 -7.22 2.43 -13.91
CA LEU A 52 -7.08 2.71 -12.49
C LEU A 52 -6.41 4.06 -12.23
N GLY A 53 -5.32 4.37 -12.95
CA GLY A 53 -4.61 5.64 -12.80
C GLY A 53 -5.39 6.87 -13.26
N SER A 54 -6.21 6.73 -14.31
CA SER A 54 -6.94 7.86 -14.93
C SER A 54 -8.37 8.04 -14.41
N GLU A 55 -9.08 6.94 -14.12
CA GLU A 55 -10.48 6.93 -13.67
C GLU A 55 -10.61 6.72 -12.15
N GLY A 56 -9.55 6.28 -11.46
CA GLY A 56 -9.56 5.97 -10.03
C GLY A 56 -10.20 4.62 -9.68
N PHE A 57 -10.54 4.44 -8.40
CA PHE A 57 -11.04 3.19 -7.84
C PHE A 57 -12.58 3.06 -7.94
N THR A 58 -13.11 3.07 -9.17
CA THR A 58 -14.54 2.82 -9.37
C THR A 58 -14.90 1.39 -8.95
N PRO A 59 -16.15 1.09 -8.54
CA PRO A 59 -16.52 -0.27 -8.12
C PRO A 59 -16.19 -1.35 -9.16
N ALA A 60 -16.37 -1.06 -10.45
CA ALA A 60 -16.04 -1.98 -11.53
C ALA A 60 -14.52 -2.21 -11.69
N LEU A 61 -13.72 -1.15 -11.62
CA LEU A 61 -12.26 -1.25 -11.72
C LEU A 61 -11.66 -1.91 -10.48
N SER A 62 -12.15 -1.58 -9.29
CA SER A 62 -11.78 -2.25 -8.04
C SER A 62 -12.13 -3.73 -8.08
N ALA A 63 -13.32 -4.10 -8.57
CA ALA A 63 -13.71 -5.49 -8.71
C ALA A 63 -12.81 -6.25 -9.70
N SER A 64 -12.46 -5.63 -10.83
CA SER A 64 -11.53 -6.21 -11.80
C SER A 64 -10.12 -6.40 -11.22
N SER A 65 -9.58 -5.40 -10.50
CA SER A 65 -8.30 -5.49 -9.78
C SER A 65 -8.32 -6.59 -8.72
N PHE A 66 -9.39 -6.67 -7.95
CA PHE A 66 -9.53 -7.67 -6.89
C PHE A 66 -9.67 -9.07 -7.46
N GLY A 67 -10.37 -9.23 -8.59
CA GLY A 67 -10.45 -10.50 -9.31
C GLY A 67 -9.07 -10.99 -9.77
N LEU A 68 -8.25 -10.09 -10.33
CA LEU A 68 -6.86 -10.40 -10.72
C LEU A 68 -6.03 -10.82 -9.51
N ILE A 69 -6.04 -10.02 -8.44
CA ILE A 69 -5.24 -10.27 -7.24
C ILE A 69 -5.70 -11.56 -6.55
N ALA A 70 -7.00 -11.82 -6.49
CA ALA A 70 -7.56 -13.08 -5.97
C ALA A 70 -7.10 -14.29 -6.80
N GLU A 71 -7.02 -14.16 -8.12
CA GLU A 71 -6.48 -15.22 -8.98
C GLU A 71 -4.98 -15.45 -8.73
N VAL A 72 -4.19 -14.38 -8.55
CA VAL A 72 -2.77 -14.46 -8.19
C VAL A 72 -2.57 -15.14 -6.83
N VAL A 73 -3.40 -14.81 -5.83
CA VAL A 73 -3.36 -15.48 -4.51
C VAL A 73 -3.71 -16.95 -4.66
N ARG A 74 -4.76 -17.27 -5.41
CA ARG A 74 -5.20 -18.65 -5.64
C ARG A 74 -4.14 -19.48 -6.35
N SER A 75 -3.51 -18.94 -7.40
CA SER A 75 -2.49 -19.67 -8.18
C SER A 75 -1.20 -19.90 -7.40
N ASN A 76 -0.80 -18.95 -6.55
CA ASN A 76 0.47 -19.02 -5.83
C ASN A 76 0.36 -19.68 -4.45
N LEU A 77 -0.75 -19.48 -3.74
CA LEU A 77 -0.94 -19.98 -2.37
C LEU A 77 -1.96 -21.13 -2.27
N GLY A 78 -2.73 -21.40 -3.32
CA GLY A 78 -3.64 -22.55 -3.38
C GLY A 78 -5.00 -22.37 -2.69
N PHE A 79 -5.32 -21.17 -2.18
CA PHE A 79 -6.60 -20.89 -1.53
C PHE A 79 -7.26 -19.61 -2.05
N GLN A 80 -8.54 -19.42 -1.72
CA GLN A 80 -9.33 -18.27 -2.13
C GLN A 80 -9.33 -17.18 -1.06
N LEU A 81 -9.32 -15.90 -1.48
CA LEU A 81 -9.58 -14.80 -0.57
C LEU A 81 -11.02 -14.84 -0.06
N HIS A 82 -11.20 -14.69 1.24
CA HIS A 82 -12.51 -14.64 1.88
C HIS A 82 -13.24 -13.33 1.58
N ASP A 83 -14.57 -13.37 1.60
CA ASP A 83 -15.41 -12.20 1.32
C ASP A 83 -15.13 -11.04 2.29
N VAL A 84 -14.83 -11.35 3.55
CA VAL A 84 -14.45 -10.34 4.56
C VAL A 84 -13.17 -9.61 4.18
N GLN A 85 -12.18 -10.30 3.60
CA GLN A 85 -10.91 -9.70 3.16
C GLN A 85 -11.14 -8.78 1.96
N LEU A 86 -11.95 -9.23 0.99
CA LEU A 86 -12.32 -8.43 -0.18
C LEU A 86 -13.09 -7.17 0.23
N LEU A 87 -14.07 -7.30 1.12
CA LEU A 87 -14.84 -6.15 1.57
C LEU A 87 -13.98 -5.18 2.38
N ALA A 88 -13.17 -5.68 3.32
CA ALA A 88 -12.27 -4.84 4.11
C ALA A 88 -11.32 -4.03 3.23
N ALA A 89 -10.68 -4.66 2.23
CA ALA A 89 -9.80 -3.96 1.29
C ALA A 89 -10.56 -2.93 0.45
N TRP A 90 -11.78 -3.24 0.01
CA TRP A 90 -12.60 -2.29 -0.74
C TRP A 90 -12.94 -1.05 0.09
N TRP A 91 -13.25 -1.23 1.37
CA TRP A 91 -13.48 -0.10 2.28
C TRP A 91 -12.21 0.70 2.55
N MET A 92 -11.06 0.04 2.70
CA MET A 92 -9.77 0.70 2.88
C MET A 92 -9.38 1.54 1.66
N LEU A 93 -9.62 1.06 0.44
CA LEU A 93 -9.47 1.87 -0.79
C LEU A 93 -10.39 3.09 -0.78
N GLY A 94 -11.56 2.98 -0.15
CA GLY A 94 -12.50 4.09 0.08
C GLY A 94 -12.13 5.00 1.26
N GLN A 95 -10.88 4.96 1.75
CA GLN A 95 -10.35 5.76 2.87
C GLN A 95 -11.10 5.55 4.19
N ARG A 96 -11.49 4.30 4.48
CA ARG A 96 -12.16 3.93 5.73
C ARG A 96 -11.29 3.02 6.57
N LEU A 97 -11.56 3.04 7.87
CA LEU A 97 -11.04 2.05 8.81
C LEU A 97 -11.84 0.76 8.65
N ALA A 98 -11.13 -0.36 8.52
CA ALA A 98 -11.71 -1.70 8.47
C ALA A 98 -11.31 -2.45 9.74
N GLU A 99 -12.28 -2.74 10.58
CA GLU A 99 -12.08 -3.59 11.75
C GLU A 99 -12.18 -5.06 11.34
N MET A 100 -11.14 -5.82 11.67
CA MET A 100 -11.07 -7.25 11.39
C MET A 100 -10.54 -7.96 12.63
N ALA A 101 -11.16 -9.08 13.00
CA ALA A 101 -10.66 -9.91 14.09
C ALA A 101 -9.30 -10.52 13.76
N THR A 102 -8.51 -10.83 14.80
CA THR A 102 -7.25 -11.56 14.63
C THR A 102 -7.51 -12.92 14.00
N GLY A 103 -6.75 -13.27 12.98
CA GLY A 103 -6.92 -14.53 12.23
C GLY A 103 -7.73 -14.40 10.94
N GLU A 104 -8.42 -13.27 10.69
CA GLU A 104 -9.18 -13.01 9.45
C GLU A 104 -8.28 -12.72 8.22
N GLY A 105 -6.96 -12.79 8.38
CA GLY A 105 -5.99 -12.55 7.31
C GLY A 105 -5.82 -11.08 6.91
N LYS A 106 -5.60 -10.21 7.91
CA LYS A 106 -5.29 -8.77 7.72
C LYS A 106 -4.17 -8.54 6.70
N THR A 107 -3.09 -9.33 6.76
CA THR A 107 -1.95 -9.21 5.83
C THR A 107 -2.36 -9.32 4.36
N LEU A 108 -3.26 -10.23 4.01
CA LEU A 108 -3.75 -10.36 2.62
C LEU A 108 -4.70 -9.23 2.23
N THR A 109 -5.45 -8.68 3.19
CA THR A 109 -6.31 -7.51 2.99
C THR A 109 -5.47 -6.26 2.71
N VAL A 110 -4.39 -6.08 3.50
CA VAL A 110 -3.38 -5.02 3.30
C VAL A 110 -2.70 -5.17 1.95
N PHE A 111 -2.26 -6.39 1.60
CA PHE A 111 -1.70 -6.71 0.29
C PHE A 111 -2.66 -6.34 -0.86
N LEU A 112 -3.92 -6.78 -0.78
CA LEU A 112 -4.95 -6.50 -1.79
C LEU A 112 -5.16 -4.99 -2.01
N THR A 113 -5.19 -4.23 -0.92
CA THR A 113 -5.34 -2.77 -0.92
C THR A 113 -4.11 -2.09 -1.53
N ALA A 114 -2.91 -2.45 -1.05
CA ALA A 114 -1.65 -1.86 -1.49
C ALA A 114 -1.34 -2.18 -2.95
N ALA A 115 -1.54 -3.44 -3.37
CA ALA A 115 -1.36 -3.85 -4.75
C ALA A 115 -2.31 -3.11 -5.70
N THR A 116 -3.57 -2.89 -5.31
CA THR A 116 -4.51 -2.12 -6.16
C THR A 116 -4.09 -0.66 -6.30
N GLY A 117 -3.61 -0.03 -5.23
CA GLY A 117 -3.03 1.32 -5.28
C GLY A 117 -1.79 1.40 -6.19
N ALA A 118 -0.88 0.44 -6.05
CA ALA A 118 0.32 0.32 -6.86
C ALA A 118 0.01 0.05 -8.34
N LEU A 119 -0.99 -0.77 -8.66
CA LEU A 119 -1.46 -0.98 -10.04
C LEU A 119 -1.99 0.31 -10.67
N ALA A 120 -2.51 1.25 -9.89
CA ALA A 120 -2.90 2.58 -10.38
C ALA A 120 -1.70 3.52 -10.62
N GLY A 121 -0.46 3.05 -10.40
CA GLY A 121 0.76 3.86 -10.49
C GLY A 121 1.01 4.74 -9.26
N VAL A 122 0.26 4.51 -8.17
CA VAL A 122 0.41 5.28 -6.92
C VAL A 122 1.44 4.58 -6.03
N PRO A 123 2.51 5.28 -5.59
CA PRO A 123 3.45 4.71 -4.62
C PRO A 123 2.77 4.46 -3.28
N VAL A 124 2.90 3.25 -2.74
CA VAL A 124 2.21 2.85 -1.49
C VAL A 124 3.20 2.57 -0.37
N HIS A 125 2.98 3.21 0.78
CA HIS A 125 3.62 2.84 2.03
C HIS A 125 2.69 1.95 2.85
N VAL A 126 3.10 0.71 3.11
CA VAL A 126 2.42 -0.15 4.09
C VAL A 126 3.05 0.12 5.44
N LEU A 127 2.32 0.81 6.31
CA LEU A 127 2.75 1.15 7.66
C LEU A 127 2.42 -0.01 8.61
N THR A 128 3.42 -0.47 9.36
CA THR A 128 3.28 -1.54 10.35
C THR A 128 3.94 -1.16 11.67
N ALA A 129 3.65 -1.90 12.74
CA ALA A 129 4.09 -1.60 14.10
C ALA A 129 5.61 -1.79 14.31
N ASN A 130 6.27 -2.71 13.60
CA ASN A 130 7.70 -2.96 13.81
C ASN A 130 8.47 -3.46 12.57
N ASP A 131 9.80 -3.29 12.63
CA ASP A 131 10.74 -3.63 11.56
C ASP A 131 10.73 -5.12 11.18
N TYR A 132 10.42 -6.01 12.13
CA TYR A 132 10.33 -7.44 11.83
C TYR A 132 9.13 -7.73 10.93
N LEU A 133 7.95 -7.21 11.27
CA LEU A 133 6.74 -7.34 10.45
C LEU A 133 6.95 -6.71 9.06
N ALA A 134 7.58 -5.54 9.00
CA ALA A 134 7.87 -4.86 7.74
C ALA A 134 8.71 -5.73 6.79
N ARG A 135 9.81 -6.30 7.28
CA ARG A 135 10.68 -7.18 6.47
C ARG A 135 9.99 -8.49 6.12
N ARG A 136 9.34 -9.13 7.10
CA ARG A 136 8.65 -10.41 6.92
C ARG A 136 7.61 -10.29 5.82
N ASP A 137 6.75 -9.28 5.89
CA ASP A 137 5.62 -9.14 4.96
C ASP A 137 6.10 -8.77 3.56
N ALA A 138 7.09 -7.87 3.44
CA ALA A 138 7.71 -7.58 2.15
C ALA A 138 8.32 -8.84 1.50
N GLN A 139 9.01 -9.68 2.28
CA GLN A 139 9.61 -10.92 1.79
C GLN A 139 8.55 -11.96 1.40
N GLN A 140 7.56 -12.20 2.27
CA GLN A 140 6.53 -13.20 2.05
C GLN A 140 5.60 -12.85 0.88
N LEU A 141 5.29 -11.56 0.70
CA LEU A 141 4.39 -11.09 -0.36
C LEU A 141 5.13 -10.80 -1.68
N SER A 142 6.46 -10.81 -1.70
CA SER A 142 7.26 -10.53 -2.89
C SER A 142 6.86 -11.35 -4.13
N PRO A 143 6.64 -12.67 -4.05
CA PRO A 143 6.18 -13.46 -5.21
C PRO A 143 4.82 -13.01 -5.73
N LEU A 144 3.93 -12.53 -4.85
CA LEU A 144 2.59 -12.08 -5.25
C LEU A 144 2.64 -10.71 -5.94
N TYR A 145 3.46 -9.78 -5.43
CA TYR A 145 3.71 -8.50 -6.10
C TYR A 145 4.38 -8.72 -7.47
N ALA A 146 5.38 -9.60 -7.54
CA ALA A 146 6.07 -9.93 -8.79
C ALA A 146 5.10 -10.49 -9.84
N ALA A 147 4.16 -11.35 -9.45
CA ALA A 147 3.13 -11.89 -10.34
C ALA A 147 2.17 -10.81 -10.90
N LEU A 148 2.09 -9.64 -10.27
CA LEU A 148 1.33 -8.47 -10.74
C LEU A 148 2.21 -7.48 -11.54
N GLY A 149 3.49 -7.80 -11.73
CA GLY A 149 4.49 -6.90 -12.30
C GLY A 149 4.71 -5.66 -11.43
N LEU A 150 4.71 -5.84 -10.10
CA LEU A 150 4.97 -4.81 -9.10
C LEU A 150 6.23 -5.15 -8.31
N THR A 151 6.91 -4.12 -7.85
CA THR A 151 8.08 -4.21 -6.97
C THR A 151 7.70 -3.93 -5.53
N VAL A 152 8.32 -4.67 -4.60
CA VAL A 152 8.14 -4.47 -3.16
C VAL A 152 9.49 -4.36 -2.46
N ALA A 153 9.59 -3.48 -1.48
CA ALA A 153 10.75 -3.34 -0.62
C ALA A 153 10.35 -3.16 0.85
N SER A 154 11.32 -3.17 1.74
CA SER A 154 11.12 -2.76 3.13
C SER A 154 12.19 -1.78 3.59
N VAL A 155 11.82 -0.87 4.47
CA VAL A 155 12.72 0.07 5.15
C VAL A 155 12.66 -0.20 6.65
N THR A 156 13.82 -0.29 7.27
CA THR A 156 13.94 -0.54 8.71
C THR A 156 14.91 0.45 9.35
N SER A 157 14.94 0.50 10.68
CA SER A 157 15.89 1.32 11.44
C SER A 157 17.36 1.05 11.07
N ALA A 158 17.69 -0.17 10.64
CA ALA A 158 19.03 -0.57 10.20
C ALA A 158 19.38 -0.12 8.77
N SER A 159 18.40 0.31 7.97
CA SER A 159 18.61 0.67 6.56
C SER A 159 19.45 1.94 6.41
N LEU A 160 20.53 1.85 5.65
CA LEU A 160 21.41 2.97 5.33
C LEU A 160 20.74 3.96 4.36
N PRO A 161 21.19 5.23 4.30
CA PRO A 161 20.55 6.25 3.46
C PRO A 161 20.40 5.86 1.98
N HIS A 162 21.41 5.21 1.40
CA HIS A 162 21.36 4.77 0.00
C HIS A 162 20.39 3.60 -0.20
N GLU A 163 20.32 2.66 0.75
CA GLU A 163 19.37 1.54 0.73
C GLU A 163 17.93 2.05 0.85
N ARG A 164 17.68 3.04 1.72
CA ARG A 164 16.37 3.71 1.83
C ARG A 164 15.97 4.35 0.51
N LYS A 165 16.87 5.12 -0.10
CA LYS A 165 16.62 5.79 -1.38
C LYS A 165 16.27 4.79 -2.49
N GLN A 166 16.92 3.63 -2.51
CA GLN A 166 16.60 2.54 -3.43
C GLN A 166 15.26 1.87 -3.09
N ALA A 167 15.01 1.56 -1.81
CA ALA A 167 13.77 0.93 -1.36
C ALA A 167 12.55 1.78 -1.69
N TYR A 168 12.62 3.10 -1.50
CA TYR A 168 11.53 4.04 -1.84
C TYR A 168 11.26 4.17 -3.34
N GLN A 169 12.07 3.57 -4.22
CA GLN A 169 11.74 3.46 -5.65
C GLN A 169 10.76 2.32 -5.96
N ALA A 170 10.55 1.38 -5.03
CA ALA A 170 9.58 0.31 -5.22
C ALA A 170 8.15 0.85 -5.32
N ASP A 171 7.26 0.07 -5.92
CA ASP A 171 5.84 0.40 -6.03
C ASP A 171 5.16 0.33 -4.66
N VAL A 172 5.56 -0.66 -3.85
CA VAL A 172 5.12 -0.82 -2.46
C VAL A 172 6.31 -0.91 -1.51
N VAL A 173 6.25 -0.17 -0.41
CA VAL A 173 7.27 -0.19 0.63
C VAL A 173 6.63 -0.52 1.97
N HIS A 174 7.04 -1.62 2.58
CA HIS A 174 6.70 -1.94 3.97
C HIS A 174 7.67 -1.25 4.92
N VAL A 175 7.15 -0.49 5.87
CA VAL A 175 7.96 0.39 6.71
C VAL A 175 7.19 0.73 7.99
N THR A 176 7.87 1.06 9.07
CA THR A 176 7.18 1.52 10.28
C THR A 176 6.74 2.98 10.15
N ALA A 177 5.65 3.35 10.81
CA ALA A 177 5.19 4.74 10.81
C ALA A 177 6.28 5.71 11.30
N LYS A 178 7.03 5.28 12.33
CA LYS A 178 8.19 5.98 12.86
C LYS A 178 9.27 6.25 11.80
N GLU A 179 9.65 5.24 11.01
CA GLU A 179 10.70 5.40 10.01
C GLU A 179 10.30 6.33 8.87
N VAL A 180 9.07 6.25 8.36
CA VAL A 180 8.56 7.18 7.35
C VAL A 180 8.53 8.62 7.89
N ALA A 181 8.09 8.80 9.13
CA ALA A 181 8.06 10.12 9.75
C ALA A 181 9.47 10.70 9.91
N PHE A 182 10.45 9.91 10.35
CA PHE A 182 11.84 10.36 10.43
C PHE A 182 12.46 10.64 9.06
N ASP A 183 12.20 9.83 8.04
CA ASP A 183 12.64 10.10 6.68
C ASP A 183 12.02 11.39 6.14
N HIS A 184 10.74 11.66 6.43
CA HIS A 184 10.09 12.91 6.08
C HIS A 184 10.74 14.12 6.75
N LEU A 185 11.06 14.01 8.05
CA LEU A 185 11.77 15.07 8.79
C LEU A 185 13.19 15.30 8.26
N ARG A 186 13.93 14.22 7.95
CA ARG A 186 15.27 14.28 7.34
C ARG A 186 15.22 14.96 5.98
N ASP A 187 14.29 14.58 5.11
CA ASP A 187 14.11 15.18 3.79
C ASP A 187 13.75 16.66 3.88
N ARG A 188 12.92 17.05 4.85
CA ARG A 188 12.58 18.46 5.10
C ARG A 188 13.79 19.27 5.56
N ALA A 189 14.63 18.71 6.44
CA ALA A 189 15.86 19.35 6.86
C ALA A 189 16.85 19.51 5.69
N ALA A 190 17.02 18.46 4.88
CA ALA A 190 17.86 18.47 3.69
C ALA A 190 17.43 19.55 2.67
N ARG A 191 16.11 19.68 2.42
CA ARG A 191 15.56 20.75 1.57
C ARG A 191 15.88 22.16 2.11
N THR A 192 15.81 22.36 3.42
CA THR A 192 16.11 23.66 4.05
C THR A 192 17.55 24.11 3.80
N VAL A 193 18.50 23.18 3.73
CA VAL A 193 19.92 23.47 3.49
C VAL A 193 20.36 23.25 2.03
N GLY A 194 19.42 22.94 1.12
CA GLY A 194 19.70 22.74 -0.30
C GLY A 194 20.39 21.42 -0.65
N ASP A 195 20.42 20.43 0.24
CA ASP A 195 21.01 19.11 -0.01
C ASP A 195 19.98 18.16 -0.64
N THR A 196 19.76 18.30 -1.95
CA THR A 196 18.79 17.44 -2.67
C THR A 196 19.26 15.99 -2.79
N GLN A 197 20.56 15.71 -2.62
CA GLN A 197 21.10 14.35 -2.76
C GLN A 197 20.71 13.47 -1.56
N ALA A 198 20.59 14.09 -0.38
CA ALA A 198 20.17 13.43 0.86
C ALA A 198 18.67 13.08 0.92
N ILE A 199 17.84 13.55 -0.03
CA ILE A 199 16.40 13.25 -0.07
C ILE A 199 16.18 11.77 -0.45
N VAL A 200 15.41 11.06 0.36
CA VAL A 200 15.13 9.62 0.15
C VAL A 200 13.69 9.32 -0.27
N LEU A 201 12.70 10.10 0.17
CA LEU A 201 11.30 9.88 -0.20
C LEU A 201 10.99 10.44 -1.58
N ARG A 202 10.13 9.73 -2.32
CA ARG A 202 9.52 10.22 -3.58
C ARG A 202 8.26 11.05 -3.39
N GLY A 203 7.77 11.18 -2.14
CA GLY A 203 6.52 11.82 -1.76
C GLY A 203 5.67 10.92 -0.84
N LEU A 204 4.65 11.49 -0.22
CA LEU A 204 3.69 10.76 0.62
C LEU A 204 2.37 10.61 -0.14
N CYS A 205 2.26 9.58 -0.99
CA CYS A 205 1.16 9.43 -1.93
C CYS A 205 -0.02 8.64 -1.35
N MET A 206 0.21 7.39 -0.96
CA MET A 206 -0.78 6.53 -0.30
C MET A 206 -0.13 5.80 0.86
N ALA A 207 -0.87 5.64 1.96
CA ALA A 207 -0.47 4.82 3.09
C ALA A 207 -1.59 3.81 3.41
N VAL A 208 -1.21 2.55 3.58
CA VAL A 208 -2.06 1.51 4.16
C VAL A 208 -1.55 1.25 5.57
N VAL A 209 -2.36 1.57 6.57
CA VAL A 209 -1.95 1.47 7.98
C VAL A 209 -2.48 0.16 8.56
N ASP A 210 -1.58 -0.77 8.85
CA ASP A 210 -1.88 -1.96 9.64
C ASP A 210 -1.82 -1.61 11.14
N GLU A 211 -2.65 -2.25 11.97
CA GLU A 211 -2.79 -1.92 13.40
C GLU A 211 -2.99 -0.41 13.66
N ALA A 212 -4.00 0.16 12.98
CA ALA A 212 -4.26 1.60 12.98
C ALA A 212 -4.52 2.19 14.37
N ASP A 213 -5.08 1.41 15.29
CA ASP A 213 -5.24 1.79 16.69
C ASP A 213 -3.89 1.99 17.39
N SER A 214 -3.00 1.00 17.30
CA SER A 214 -1.64 1.09 17.85
C SER A 214 -0.87 2.30 17.29
N ILE A 215 -0.90 2.49 15.97
CA ILE A 215 -0.12 3.55 15.31
C ILE A 215 -0.72 4.94 15.51
N LEU A 216 -2.04 5.09 15.34
CA LEU A 216 -2.68 6.41 15.29
C LEU A 216 -3.26 6.87 16.63
N ILE A 217 -3.32 6.00 17.63
CA ILE A 217 -3.80 6.32 18.98
C ILE A 217 -2.64 6.20 19.97
N ASP A 218 -2.10 4.98 20.13
CA ASP A 218 -1.14 4.70 21.20
C ASP A 218 0.21 5.40 20.93
N GLU A 219 0.79 5.21 19.75
CA GLU A 219 2.07 5.81 19.39
C GLU A 219 1.98 7.32 19.11
N ALA A 220 0.82 7.80 18.63
CA ALA A 220 0.62 9.18 18.24
C ALA A 220 0.69 10.19 19.42
N CYS A 221 0.63 9.70 20.66
CA CYS A 221 0.69 10.54 21.85
C CYS A 221 2.09 11.11 22.12
N THR A 222 3.16 10.55 21.52
CA THR A 222 4.54 11.02 21.73
C THR A 222 5.08 11.69 20.46
N PRO A 223 5.48 12.97 20.50
CA PRO A 223 6.02 13.64 19.33
C PRO A 223 7.37 13.03 18.92
N LEU A 224 7.56 12.85 17.61
CA LEU A 224 8.84 12.40 17.05
C LEU A 224 9.79 13.60 16.89
N ILE A 225 10.95 13.52 17.57
CA ILE A 225 11.94 14.60 17.59
C ILE A 225 13.22 14.13 16.87
N LEU A 226 13.60 14.85 15.81
CA LEU A 226 14.88 14.68 15.13
C LEU A 226 15.91 15.62 15.77
N ALA A 227 16.85 15.07 16.53
CA ALA A 227 17.96 15.81 17.11
C ALA A 227 19.26 15.55 16.35
N ARG A 228 20.10 16.58 16.19
CA ARG A 228 21.47 16.45 15.67
C ARG A 228 22.45 16.86 16.75
N ALA A 229 23.42 16.01 17.06
CA ALA A 229 24.52 16.40 17.94
C ALA A 229 25.29 17.57 17.30
N ALA A 230 25.42 18.68 18.03
CA ALA A 230 26.32 19.76 17.63
C ALA A 230 27.75 19.35 17.98
N ALA A 231 28.67 19.44 17.01
CA ALA A 231 30.09 19.27 17.30
C ALA A 231 30.52 20.38 18.27
N PHE A 232 31.05 20.00 19.43
CA PHE A 232 31.58 20.94 20.41
C PHE A 232 32.80 21.63 19.79
N ARG A 233 32.68 22.91 19.43
CA ARG A 233 33.84 23.71 19.05
C ARG A 233 34.61 24.00 20.34
N SER A 234 35.75 23.35 20.57
CA SER A 234 36.66 23.81 21.61
C SER A 234 37.16 25.20 21.20
N ALA A 235 36.83 26.22 21.98
CA ALA A 235 37.51 27.50 21.87
C ALA A 235 38.98 27.27 22.23
N ALA A 236 39.85 27.37 21.21
CA ALA A 236 41.29 27.51 21.40
C ALA A 236 41.62 29.01 21.49
#